data_AF-A0A932GD85-F1
#
_entry.id   AF-A0A932GD85-F1
#
_cell.length_a   1.000
_cell.length_b   1.000
_cell.length_c   1.000
_cell.angle_alpha   90.00
_cell.angle_beta   90.00
_cell.angle_gamma   90.00
#
_symmetry.space_group_name_H-M   'P 1'
#
loop_
_entity.id
_entity.type
_entity.pdbx_description
1 polymer ?
#
loop_
_entity_poly.entity_id
_entity_poly.type
_entity_poly.pdbx_seq_one_letter_code
_entity_poly.pdbx_strand_id
1 'polypeptide(L)'
;MKKPLLCSLTTLVAGSLLAADSTPKDDITAAAKQLGEKPNYSWKTTVVVPEGSPFRPGPTEGKTEKDGVTSLTMSFGDNTTKAFLKGDKGAVTNPDGGWQTLADLDNAEGPGRFLGMMLRNLRTPAVQAAEIAGFAKELKKDGDTYASELTEEGAKTLMRFRRGGDGPTTSNAKGSAKFWLKEGALQKYEFKVKGLINFGGNDVDVDRATTVEIKEVGTTKIEVPEDAKKKLL
;
A
#
# COMPACT_ATOMS: atom_id res chain seq x y z
N MET A 1 -40.57 69.79 3.76
CA MET A 1 -39.17 69.43 4.10
C MET A 1 -38.98 67.93 3.91
N LYS A 2 -37.95 67.54 3.16
CA LYS A 2 -37.66 66.19 2.68
C LYS A 2 -37.11 65.31 3.83
N LYS A 3 -37.52 64.05 3.93
CA LYS A 3 -36.78 62.99 4.65
C LYS A 3 -36.67 61.77 3.72
N PRO A 4 -35.46 61.33 3.35
CA PRO A 4 -35.29 60.19 2.46
C PRO A 4 -35.39 58.87 3.22
N LEU A 5 -35.95 57.87 2.53
CA LEU A 5 -35.86 56.45 2.83
C LEU A 5 -34.40 56.02 3.04
N LEU A 6 -34.14 55.16 4.02
CA LEU A 6 -32.93 54.34 4.06
C LEU A 6 -33.35 52.88 4.27
N CYS A 7 -33.52 52.15 3.16
CA CYS A 7 -33.59 50.70 3.16
C CYS A 7 -32.16 50.16 3.24
N SER A 8 -31.76 49.60 4.38
CA SER A 8 -30.50 48.87 4.52
C SER A 8 -30.58 47.55 3.76
N LEU A 9 -29.98 47.53 2.57
CA LEU A 9 -29.77 46.32 1.78
C LEU A 9 -28.61 45.53 2.42
N THR A 10 -28.92 44.43 3.10
CA THR A 10 -27.89 43.51 3.61
C THR A 10 -27.55 42.56 2.47
N THR A 11 -26.44 42.82 1.77
CA THR A 11 -25.91 41.91 0.75
C THR A 11 -25.37 40.65 1.44
N LEU A 12 -26.17 39.59 1.44
CA LEU A 12 -25.71 38.24 1.75
C LEU A 12 -24.79 37.79 0.60
N VAL A 13 -23.48 37.94 0.78
CA VAL A 13 -22.50 37.35 -0.14
C VAL A 13 -22.53 35.84 0.11
N ALA A 14 -23.36 35.13 -0.65
CA ALA A 14 -23.20 33.70 -0.85
C ALA A 14 -21.88 33.50 -1.58
N GLY A 15 -20.80 33.29 -0.81
CA GLY A 15 -19.54 32.82 -1.35
C GLY A 15 -19.78 31.43 -1.91
N SER A 16 -20.02 31.35 -3.22
CA SER A 16 -19.82 30.12 -3.97
C SER A 16 -18.36 29.73 -3.76
N LEU A 17 -18.12 28.89 -2.76
CA LEU A 17 -16.92 28.06 -2.71
C LEU A 17 -16.95 27.27 -4.00
N LEU A 18 -16.24 27.77 -5.01
CA LEU A 18 -15.70 26.94 -6.06
C LEU A 18 -14.86 25.90 -5.31
N ALA A 19 -15.45 24.75 -5.03
CA ALA A 19 -14.67 23.54 -4.90
C ALA A 19 -13.90 23.50 -6.21
N ALA A 20 -12.61 23.83 -6.17
CA ALA A 20 -11.72 23.51 -7.27
C ALA A 20 -11.98 22.03 -7.53
N ASP A 21 -12.48 21.69 -8.73
CA ASP A 21 -12.77 20.30 -9.11
C ASP A 21 -11.48 19.52 -8.85
N SER A 22 -11.45 18.77 -7.76
CA SER A 22 -10.29 17.97 -7.40
C SER A 22 -10.12 16.94 -8.52
N THR A 23 -8.89 16.79 -9.01
CA THR A 23 -8.68 15.79 -10.06
C THR A 23 -8.90 14.40 -9.46
N PRO A 24 -9.28 13.39 -10.26
CA PRO A 24 -9.41 12.01 -9.77
C PRO A 24 -8.15 11.49 -9.03
N LYS A 25 -6.96 12.03 -9.37
CA LYS A 25 -5.70 11.75 -8.68
C LYS A 25 -5.62 12.39 -7.30
N ASP A 26 -6.11 13.62 -7.17
CA ASP A 26 -6.16 14.33 -5.89
C ASP A 26 -7.12 13.63 -4.92
N ASP A 27 -8.27 13.14 -5.41
CA ASP A 27 -9.24 12.37 -4.61
C ASP A 27 -8.56 11.14 -3.97
N ILE A 28 -7.84 10.34 -4.77
CA ILE A 28 -7.14 9.14 -4.26
C ILE A 28 -6.00 9.51 -3.32
N THR A 29 -5.22 10.54 -3.66
CA THR A 29 -4.09 10.98 -2.84
C THR A 29 -4.56 11.53 -1.49
N ALA A 30 -5.67 12.28 -1.48
CA ALA A 30 -6.32 12.77 -0.28
C ALA A 30 -6.87 11.62 0.56
N ALA A 31 -7.55 10.65 -0.05
CA ALA A 31 -8.07 9.46 0.64
C ALA A 31 -6.94 8.62 1.27
N ALA A 32 -5.84 8.42 0.54
CA ALA A 32 -4.65 7.72 1.02
C ALA A 32 -3.98 8.47 2.18
N LYS A 33 -3.85 9.79 2.07
CA LYS A 33 -3.35 10.65 3.16
C LYS A 33 -4.25 10.56 4.39
N GLN A 34 -5.57 10.69 4.21
CA GLN A 34 -6.55 10.60 5.29
C GLN A 34 -6.44 9.25 6.01
N LEU A 35 -6.26 8.14 5.28
CA LEU A 35 -6.04 6.82 5.87
C LEU A 35 -4.77 6.79 6.72
N GLY A 36 -3.66 7.35 6.22
CA GLY A 36 -2.40 7.43 6.96
C GLY A 36 -2.45 8.32 8.22
N GLU A 37 -3.41 9.25 8.28
CA GLU A 37 -3.63 10.11 9.44
C GLU A 37 -4.49 9.46 10.53
N LYS A 38 -5.16 8.33 10.23
CA LYS A 38 -5.95 7.58 11.21
C LYS A 38 -5.04 6.96 12.26
N PRO A 39 -5.48 6.84 13.53
CA PRO A 39 -4.64 6.31 14.60
C PRO A 39 -4.20 4.87 14.34
N ASN A 40 -5.02 4.07 13.65
CA ASN A 40 -4.69 2.72 13.24
C ASN A 40 -5.65 2.24 12.15
N TYR A 41 -5.29 1.15 11.49
CA TYR A 41 -6.19 0.37 10.63
C TYR A 41 -5.61 -1.02 10.35
N SER A 42 -6.47 -1.91 9.88
CA SER A 42 -6.14 -3.27 9.45
C SER A 42 -6.27 -3.36 7.92
N TRP A 43 -5.60 -4.32 7.30
CA TRP A 43 -5.81 -4.64 5.89
C TRP A 43 -5.54 -6.11 5.59
N LYS A 44 -6.05 -6.55 4.45
CA LYS A 44 -5.70 -7.83 3.83
C LYS A 44 -5.15 -7.57 2.44
N THR A 45 -4.03 -8.21 2.14
CA THR A 45 -3.43 -8.23 0.80
C THR A 45 -3.54 -9.64 0.23
N THR A 46 -4.11 -9.74 -0.96
CA THR A 46 -4.21 -10.98 -1.73
C THR A 46 -3.47 -10.79 -3.04
N VAL A 47 -2.66 -11.77 -3.42
CA VAL A 47 -1.96 -11.78 -4.72
C VAL A 47 -2.41 -12.99 -5.50
N VAL A 48 -2.89 -12.74 -6.72
CA VAL A 48 -3.26 -13.76 -7.69
C VAL A 48 -2.21 -13.78 -8.78
N VAL A 49 -1.68 -14.97 -9.06
CA VAL A 49 -0.71 -15.26 -10.13
C VAL A 49 -1.26 -16.39 -11.01
N PRO A 50 -0.78 -16.55 -12.27
CA PRO A 50 -1.18 -17.65 -13.14
C PRO A 50 -1.05 -19.02 -12.51
N GLU A 51 -1.84 -19.97 -13.01
CA GLU A 51 -1.70 -21.37 -12.64
C GLU A 51 -0.30 -21.90 -12.99
N GLY A 52 0.25 -22.79 -12.16
CA GLY A 52 1.63 -23.29 -12.32
C GLY A 52 2.74 -22.32 -11.89
N SER A 53 2.43 -21.10 -11.45
CA SER A 53 3.45 -20.17 -10.95
C SER A 53 4.24 -20.79 -9.78
N PRO A 54 5.59 -20.80 -9.83
CA PRO A 54 6.43 -21.44 -8.81
C PRO A 54 6.34 -20.74 -7.45
N PHE A 55 5.94 -19.47 -7.44
CA PHE A 55 5.77 -18.68 -6.23
C PHE A 55 4.35 -18.09 -6.17
N ARG A 56 3.65 -18.35 -5.07
CA ARG A 56 2.30 -17.86 -4.79
C ARG A 56 2.32 -17.12 -3.45
N PRO A 57 2.55 -15.80 -3.45
CA PRO A 57 2.64 -15.04 -2.22
C PRO A 57 1.27 -14.82 -1.57
N GLY A 58 1.22 -14.96 -0.26
CA GLY A 58 0.10 -14.54 0.56
C GLY A 58 -1.03 -15.59 0.72
N PRO A 59 -2.14 -15.19 1.35
CA PRO A 59 -2.49 -13.82 1.74
C PRO A 59 -1.59 -13.24 2.84
N THR A 60 -1.57 -11.90 2.93
CA THR A 60 -0.96 -11.17 4.05
C THR A 60 -2.02 -10.39 4.79
N GLU A 61 -2.14 -10.62 6.09
CA GLU A 61 -2.92 -9.77 7.00
C GLU A 61 -1.97 -8.73 7.61
N GLY A 62 -2.38 -7.47 7.62
CA GLY A 62 -1.60 -6.39 8.18
C GLY A 62 -2.41 -5.51 9.12
N LYS A 63 -1.72 -4.95 10.11
CA LYS A 63 -2.26 -3.96 11.05
C LYS A 63 -1.21 -2.90 11.28
N THR A 64 -1.59 -1.64 11.35
CA THR A 64 -0.64 -0.56 11.61
C THR A 64 -1.24 0.47 12.55
N GLU A 65 -0.40 1.02 13.42
CA GLU A 65 -0.66 2.18 14.26
C GLU A 65 0.14 3.36 13.73
N LYS A 66 -0.46 4.54 13.70
CA LYS A 66 0.24 5.78 13.37
C LYS A 66 1.37 5.99 14.37
N ASP A 67 2.58 6.19 13.84
CA ASP A 67 3.82 6.37 14.61
C ASP A 67 4.16 5.17 15.54
N GLY A 68 3.47 4.04 15.38
CA GLY A 68 3.53 2.87 16.25
C GLY A 68 4.07 1.63 15.57
N VAL A 69 3.54 0.48 15.97
CA VAL A 69 3.96 -0.83 15.43
C VAL A 69 3.12 -1.18 14.22
N THR A 70 3.75 -1.78 13.22
CA THR A 70 3.07 -2.49 12.14
C THR A 70 3.20 -3.99 12.34
N SER A 71 2.10 -4.72 12.43
CA SER A 71 2.06 -6.17 12.51
C SER A 71 1.70 -6.76 11.16
N LEU A 72 2.36 -7.85 10.79
CA LEU A 72 2.09 -8.64 9.61
C LEU A 72 1.94 -10.11 9.98
N THR A 73 1.00 -10.77 9.33
CA THR A 73 0.94 -12.24 9.25
C THR A 73 0.95 -12.61 7.78
N MET A 74 1.98 -13.34 7.35
CA MET A 74 2.23 -13.72 5.97
C MET A 74 2.12 -15.24 5.84
N SER A 75 1.33 -15.70 4.87
CA SER A 75 1.16 -17.12 4.56
C SER A 75 1.91 -17.48 3.27
N PHE A 76 2.66 -18.59 3.29
CA PHE A 76 3.32 -19.17 2.13
C PHE A 76 3.14 -20.70 2.15
N GLY A 77 2.14 -21.20 1.40
CA GLY A 77 1.71 -22.58 1.56
C GLY A 77 1.25 -22.83 3.00
N ASP A 78 1.78 -23.87 3.63
CA ASP A 78 1.47 -24.23 5.03
C ASP A 78 2.26 -23.42 6.06
N ASN A 79 3.22 -22.59 5.63
CA ASN A 79 4.06 -21.80 6.52
C ASN A 79 3.42 -20.45 6.83
N THR A 80 3.40 -20.10 8.12
CA THR A 80 2.99 -18.76 8.59
C THR A 80 4.16 -18.04 9.23
N THR A 81 4.44 -16.84 8.76
CA THR A 81 5.42 -15.93 9.37
C THR A 81 4.68 -14.76 10.00
N LYS A 82 5.01 -14.42 11.25
CA LYS A 82 4.56 -13.19 11.89
C LYS A 82 5.72 -12.21 11.97
N ALA A 83 5.43 -10.94 11.73
CA ALA A 83 6.40 -9.87 11.90
C ALA A 83 5.77 -8.68 12.62
N PHE A 84 6.57 -7.98 13.39
CA PHE A 84 6.28 -6.65 13.93
C PHE A 84 7.38 -5.71 13.48
N LEU A 85 7.02 -4.54 12.98
CA LEU A 85 7.94 -3.52 12.48
C LEU A 85 7.70 -2.22 13.24
N LYS A 86 8.78 -1.54 13.63
CA LYS A 86 8.73 -0.22 14.27
C LYS A 86 9.95 0.59 13.82
N GLY A 87 9.74 1.58 12.97
CA GLY A 87 10.84 2.29 12.31
C GLY A 87 11.67 1.33 11.45
N ASP A 88 12.98 1.32 11.68
CA ASP A 88 13.95 0.42 11.04
C ASP A 88 14.09 -0.96 11.72
N LYS A 89 13.50 -1.12 12.91
CA LYS A 89 13.54 -2.37 13.68
C LYS A 89 12.39 -3.29 13.31
N GLY A 90 12.65 -4.58 13.47
CA GLY A 90 11.61 -5.59 13.32
C GLY A 90 11.86 -6.83 14.16
N ALA A 91 10.77 -7.47 14.57
CA ALA A 91 10.74 -8.77 15.21
C ALA A 91 10.05 -9.73 14.26
N VAL A 92 10.67 -10.87 13.97
CA VAL A 92 10.17 -11.84 12.99
C VAL A 92 10.17 -13.23 13.62
N THR A 93 9.14 -14.03 13.40
CA THR A 93 9.13 -15.42 13.84
C THR A 93 10.19 -16.22 13.09
N ASN A 94 10.91 -17.08 13.80
CA ASN A 94 11.82 -18.05 13.19
C ASN A 94 11.12 -19.41 13.01
N PRO A 95 11.72 -20.36 12.25
CA PRO A 95 11.16 -21.69 12.05
C PRO A 95 10.96 -22.50 13.35
N ASP A 96 11.75 -22.21 14.38
CA ASP A 96 11.70 -22.88 15.69
C ASP A 96 10.57 -22.34 16.61
N GLY A 97 9.74 -21.43 16.10
CA GLY A 97 8.63 -20.82 16.86
C GLY A 97 9.03 -19.67 17.80
N GLY A 98 10.31 -19.28 17.81
CA GLY A 98 10.85 -18.14 18.53
C GLY A 98 10.85 -16.83 17.73
N TRP A 99 11.51 -15.81 18.27
CA TRP A 99 11.62 -14.48 17.67
C TRP A 99 13.07 -14.10 17.39
N GLN A 100 13.33 -13.56 16.21
CA GLN A 100 14.61 -12.97 15.79
C GLN A 100 14.41 -11.52 15.37
N THR A 101 15.49 -10.75 15.27
CA THR A 101 15.44 -9.38 14.76
C THR A 101 15.39 -9.36 13.23
N LEU A 102 14.90 -8.27 12.65
CA LEU A 102 14.97 -8.05 11.20
C LEU A 102 16.42 -7.93 10.70
N ALA A 103 17.34 -7.46 11.54
CA ALA A 103 18.76 -7.38 11.23
C ALA A 103 19.41 -8.77 11.12
N ASP A 104 18.98 -9.75 11.91
CA ASP A 104 19.47 -11.12 11.84
C ASP A 104 19.24 -11.74 10.44
N LEU A 105 18.17 -11.31 9.74
CA LEU A 105 17.86 -11.76 8.37
C LEU A 105 18.83 -11.23 7.30
N ASP A 106 19.68 -10.25 7.59
CA ASP A 106 20.68 -9.75 6.63
C ASP A 106 21.81 -10.76 6.39
N ASN A 107 22.12 -11.55 7.41
CA ASN A 107 23.10 -12.63 7.35
C ASN A 107 22.47 -13.96 6.96
N ALA A 108 21.14 -14.02 6.82
CA ALA A 108 20.45 -15.22 6.37
C ALA A 108 20.68 -15.45 4.87
N GLU A 109 20.59 -16.71 4.46
CA GLU A 109 20.58 -17.11 3.06
C GLU A 109 19.16 -17.49 2.60
N GLY A 110 18.97 -17.54 1.29
CA GLY A 110 17.74 -18.06 0.67
C GLY A 110 16.45 -17.37 1.19
N PRO A 111 15.45 -18.15 1.66
CA PRO A 111 14.15 -17.61 2.09
C PRO A 111 14.24 -16.55 3.21
N GLY A 112 15.18 -16.67 4.15
CA GLY A 112 15.34 -15.70 5.23
C GLY A 112 15.77 -14.33 4.72
N ARG A 113 16.73 -14.30 3.79
CA ARG A 113 17.18 -13.06 3.13
C ARG A 113 16.06 -12.40 2.32
N PHE A 114 15.28 -13.22 1.60
CA PHE A 114 14.14 -12.75 0.82
C PHE A 114 13.06 -12.14 1.71
N LEU A 115 12.76 -12.77 2.84
CA LEU A 115 11.84 -12.24 3.85
C LEU A 115 12.33 -10.90 4.41
N GLY A 116 13.61 -10.81 4.78
CA GLY A 116 14.20 -9.55 5.26
C GLY A 116 14.10 -8.43 4.24
N MET A 117 14.33 -8.73 2.96
CA MET A 117 14.13 -7.78 1.85
C MET A 117 12.66 -7.35 1.75
N MET A 118 11.71 -8.28 1.79
CA MET A 118 10.28 -7.99 1.68
C MET A 118 9.81 -7.08 2.82
N LEU A 119 10.20 -7.37 4.06
CA LEU A 119 9.79 -6.60 5.24
C LEU A 119 10.33 -5.17 5.21
N ARG A 120 11.59 -4.97 4.78
CA ARG A 120 12.17 -3.62 4.64
C ARG A 120 11.52 -2.79 3.52
N ASN A 121 11.04 -3.46 2.48
CA ASN A 121 10.37 -2.80 1.35
C ASN A 121 8.86 -2.71 1.53
N LEU A 122 8.31 -3.10 2.69
CA LEU A 122 6.89 -2.99 2.98
C LEU A 122 6.43 -1.53 2.77
N ARG A 123 5.22 -1.41 2.22
CA ARG A 123 4.46 -0.16 2.18
C ARG A 123 3.12 -0.42 2.84
N THR A 124 2.75 0.44 3.79
CA THR A 124 1.40 0.41 4.34
C THR A 124 0.40 0.84 3.26
N PRO A 125 -0.87 0.42 3.34
CA PRO A 125 -1.89 0.76 2.36
C PRO A 125 -1.99 2.25 1.99
N ALA A 126 -1.88 3.15 2.97
CA ALA A 126 -1.86 4.59 2.73
C ALA A 126 -0.71 5.01 1.80
N VAL A 127 0.51 4.57 2.09
CA VAL A 127 1.69 4.94 1.29
C VAL A 127 1.63 4.30 -0.10
N GLN A 128 1.25 3.02 -0.18
CA GLN A 128 1.21 2.29 -1.44
C GLN A 128 0.13 2.85 -2.39
N ALA A 129 -1.06 3.19 -1.88
CA ALA A 129 -2.13 3.72 -2.71
C ALA A 129 -1.74 5.08 -3.33
N ALA A 130 -1.14 5.98 -2.54
CA ALA A 130 -0.65 7.27 -3.04
C ALA A 130 0.45 7.11 -4.10
N GLU A 131 1.38 6.18 -3.89
CA GLU A 131 2.43 5.87 -4.85
C GLU A 131 1.85 5.33 -6.18
N ILE A 132 0.91 4.39 -6.13
CA ILE A 132 0.28 3.82 -7.34
C ILE A 132 -0.52 4.90 -8.09
N ALA A 133 -1.22 5.79 -7.37
CA ALA A 133 -1.90 6.94 -8.00
C ALA A 133 -0.89 7.88 -8.69
N GLY A 134 0.32 8.00 -8.13
CA GLY A 134 1.47 8.67 -8.75
C GLY A 134 1.85 8.10 -10.10
N PHE A 135 1.74 6.78 -10.26
CA PHE A 135 2.09 6.03 -11.48
C PHE A 135 1.00 5.93 -12.53
N ALA A 136 -0.22 6.38 -12.23
CA ALA A 136 -1.33 6.37 -13.18
C ALA A 136 -1.10 7.35 -14.34
N LYS A 137 -1.51 6.96 -15.56
CA LYS A 137 -1.49 7.84 -16.74
C LYS A 137 -2.61 8.87 -16.67
N GLU A 138 -3.84 8.38 -16.70
CA GLU A 138 -5.08 9.16 -16.66
C GLU A 138 -6.08 8.41 -15.80
N LEU A 139 -6.40 8.95 -14.61
CA LEU A 139 -7.38 8.35 -13.71
C LEU A 139 -8.78 8.76 -14.13
N LYS A 140 -9.61 7.76 -14.44
CA LYS A 140 -11.02 7.94 -14.78
C LYS A 140 -11.87 7.52 -13.61
N LYS A 141 -12.81 8.38 -13.23
CA LYS A 141 -13.77 8.15 -12.16
C LYS A 141 -15.09 7.63 -12.75
N ASP A 142 -15.63 6.58 -12.15
CA ASP A 142 -16.94 6.01 -12.42
C ASP A 142 -17.62 5.70 -11.07
N GLY A 143 -18.51 6.61 -10.66
CA GLY A 143 -19.03 6.65 -9.30
C GLY A 143 -17.92 6.73 -8.26
N ASP A 144 -17.85 5.69 -7.42
CA ASP A 144 -16.89 5.51 -6.32
C ASP A 144 -15.60 4.78 -6.74
N THR A 145 -15.51 4.39 -8.03
CA THR A 145 -14.37 3.65 -8.57
C THR A 145 -13.50 4.55 -9.43
N TYR A 146 -12.18 4.41 -9.30
CA TYR A 146 -11.18 5.15 -10.07
C TYR A 146 -10.27 4.15 -10.75
N ALA A 147 -10.05 4.27 -12.05
CA ALA A 147 -9.25 3.32 -12.82
C ALA A 147 -8.26 4.02 -13.74
N SER A 148 -7.08 3.43 -13.92
CA SER A 148 -6.09 3.90 -14.88
C SER A 148 -5.17 2.78 -15.36
N GLU A 149 -4.64 2.95 -16.57
CA GLU A 149 -3.41 2.27 -16.97
C GLU A 149 -2.22 2.93 -16.27
N LEU A 150 -1.24 2.12 -15.87
CA LEU A 150 0.00 2.60 -15.31
C LEU A 150 0.94 3.08 -16.41
N THR A 151 1.78 4.05 -16.06
CA THR A 151 2.99 4.36 -16.82
C THR A 151 3.90 3.13 -16.87
N GLU A 152 4.71 3.01 -17.93
CA GLU A 152 5.66 1.90 -18.05
C GLU A 152 6.63 1.86 -16.86
N GLU A 153 7.13 3.02 -16.45
CA GLU A 153 8.03 3.13 -15.29
C GLU A 153 7.34 2.76 -13.97
N GLY A 154 6.08 3.15 -13.80
CA GLY A 154 5.26 2.72 -12.67
C GLY A 154 5.06 1.21 -12.63
N ALA A 155 4.73 0.60 -13.77
CA ALA A 155 4.63 -0.86 -13.87
C ALA A 155 5.97 -1.55 -13.56
N LYS A 156 7.10 -1.06 -14.09
CA LYS A 156 8.45 -1.55 -13.77
C LYS A 156 8.73 -1.46 -12.27
N THR A 157 8.43 -0.33 -11.66
CA THR A 157 8.64 -0.10 -10.22
C THR A 157 7.84 -1.09 -9.38
N LEU A 158 6.57 -1.33 -9.73
CA LEU A 158 5.70 -2.28 -9.02
C LEU A 158 6.01 -3.76 -9.30
N MET A 159 6.75 -4.10 -10.36
CA MET A 159 7.23 -5.45 -10.61
C MET A 159 8.49 -5.80 -9.80
N ARG A 160 9.31 -4.81 -9.45
CA ARG A 160 10.57 -5.04 -8.75
C ARG A 160 10.36 -5.33 -7.26
N PHE A 161 11.04 -6.35 -6.75
CA PHE A 161 11.08 -6.68 -5.32
C PHE A 161 12.08 -5.82 -4.53
N ARG A 162 13.09 -5.26 -5.21
CA ARG A 162 14.13 -4.40 -4.63
C ARG A 162 13.98 -2.96 -5.14
N ARG A 163 14.18 -1.98 -4.26
CA ARG A 163 14.28 -0.56 -4.62
C ARG A 163 15.74 -0.09 -4.45
N GLY A 164 16.34 0.46 -5.51
CA GLY A 164 17.73 0.96 -5.53
C GLY A 164 18.80 -0.09 -5.92
N GLY A 165 19.79 0.35 -6.70
CA GLY A 165 20.88 -0.45 -7.29
C GLY A 165 20.54 -1.02 -8.68
N ASP A 166 21.54 -1.63 -9.34
CA ASP A 166 21.35 -2.38 -10.60
C ASP A 166 20.57 -3.67 -10.31
N GLY A 167 19.24 -3.56 -10.32
CA GLY A 167 18.33 -4.69 -10.25
C GLY A 167 18.22 -5.44 -11.58
N PRO A 168 17.54 -6.59 -11.62
CA PRO A 168 17.26 -7.30 -12.86
C PRO A 168 16.53 -6.39 -13.86
N THR A 169 16.88 -6.50 -15.13
CA THR A 169 16.27 -5.66 -16.18
C THR A 169 14.82 -6.08 -16.39
N THR A 170 13.95 -5.09 -16.60
CA THR A 170 12.51 -5.29 -16.77
C THR A 170 12.09 -4.83 -18.15
N SER A 171 11.49 -5.71 -18.95
CA SER A 171 11.01 -5.39 -20.30
C SER A 171 9.50 -5.64 -20.42
N ASN A 172 8.88 -5.01 -21.41
CA ASN A 172 7.45 -5.15 -21.73
C ASN A 172 6.50 -4.88 -20.54
N ALA A 173 6.90 -3.99 -19.63
CA ALA A 173 6.17 -3.66 -18.43
C ALA A 173 4.83 -2.98 -18.75
N LYS A 174 3.74 -3.58 -18.29
CA LYS A 174 2.38 -3.04 -18.37
C LYS A 174 1.70 -3.21 -17.03
N GLY A 175 0.72 -2.37 -16.76
CA GLY A 175 -0.08 -2.54 -15.57
C GLY A 175 -1.27 -1.60 -15.53
N SER A 176 -2.18 -1.89 -14.62
CA SER A 176 -3.37 -1.08 -14.38
C SER A 176 -3.62 -0.99 -12.88
N ALA A 177 -4.34 0.04 -12.47
CA ALA A 177 -4.74 0.24 -11.10
C ALA A 177 -6.22 0.61 -11.01
N LYS A 178 -6.86 0.15 -9.94
CA LYS A 178 -8.21 0.51 -9.54
C LYS A 178 -8.26 0.87 -8.07
N PHE A 179 -9.03 1.90 -7.74
CA PHE A 179 -9.24 2.35 -6.37
C PHE A 179 -10.74 2.47 -6.11
N TRP A 180 -11.17 2.11 -4.91
CA TRP A 180 -12.54 2.25 -4.46
C TRP A 180 -12.57 3.16 -3.25
N LEU A 181 -13.21 4.31 -3.41
CA LEU A 181 -13.41 5.29 -2.36
C LEU A 181 -14.88 5.26 -1.98
N LYS A 182 -15.18 5.22 -0.69
CA LYS A 182 -16.55 5.38 -0.19
C LYS A 182 -16.57 6.60 0.72
N GLU A 183 -17.41 7.58 0.40
CA GLU A 183 -17.49 8.84 1.16
C GLU A 183 -16.11 9.51 1.32
N GLY A 184 -15.28 9.45 0.27
CA GLY A 184 -13.91 9.98 0.26
C GLY A 184 -12.86 9.13 0.98
N ALA A 185 -13.26 8.06 1.70
CA ALA A 185 -12.33 7.16 2.38
C ALA A 185 -11.92 5.99 1.48
N LEU A 186 -10.61 5.71 1.39
CA LEU A 186 -10.08 4.57 0.65
C LEU A 186 -10.49 3.25 1.31
N GLN A 187 -11.26 2.44 0.59
CA GLN A 187 -11.74 1.13 1.07
C GLN A 187 -10.88 -0.02 0.54
N LYS A 188 -10.49 0.09 -0.73
CA LYS A 188 -9.79 -0.96 -1.46
C LYS A 188 -9.01 -0.37 -2.61
N TYR A 189 -7.92 -1.03 -2.98
CA TYR A 189 -7.31 -0.83 -4.28
C TYR A 189 -6.79 -2.15 -4.84
N GLU A 190 -6.68 -2.20 -6.15
CA GLU A 190 -6.13 -3.31 -6.91
C GLU A 190 -5.12 -2.75 -7.90
N PHE A 191 -4.02 -3.46 -8.09
CA PHE A 191 -3.13 -3.20 -9.21
C PHE A 191 -2.69 -4.49 -9.86
N LYS A 192 -2.57 -4.46 -11.17
CA LYS A 192 -2.07 -5.57 -11.98
C LYS A 192 -0.79 -5.14 -12.64
N VAL A 193 0.18 -6.04 -12.67
CA VAL A 193 1.42 -5.84 -13.41
C VAL A 193 1.74 -7.07 -14.23
N LYS A 194 2.23 -6.83 -15.44
CA LYS A 194 2.66 -7.85 -16.38
C LYS A 194 3.94 -7.41 -17.08
N GLY A 195 4.87 -8.34 -17.29
CA GLY A 195 6.12 -8.09 -18.02
C GLY A 195 7.13 -9.21 -17.80
N LEU A 196 8.37 -8.95 -18.20
CA LEU A 196 9.49 -9.88 -18.04
C LEU A 196 10.51 -9.28 -17.08
N ILE A 197 11.06 -10.12 -16.20
CA ILE A 197 12.22 -9.79 -15.36
C ILE A 197 13.38 -10.70 -15.76
N ASN A 198 14.50 -10.13 -16.19
CA ASN A 198 15.70 -10.89 -16.55
C ASN A 198 16.60 -11.10 -15.33
N PHE A 199 16.77 -12.35 -14.93
CA PHE A 199 17.69 -12.77 -13.88
C PHE A 199 18.93 -13.43 -14.49
N GLY A 200 19.97 -12.63 -14.76
CA GLY A 200 21.26 -13.15 -15.21
C GLY A 200 21.18 -13.94 -16.52
N GLY A 201 20.39 -13.46 -17.49
CA GLY A 201 20.18 -14.11 -18.79
C GLY A 201 18.91 -14.96 -18.89
N ASN A 202 18.21 -15.22 -17.78
CA ASN A 202 16.94 -15.94 -17.78
C ASN A 202 15.76 -14.98 -17.62
N ASP A 203 14.85 -14.97 -18.59
CA ASP A 203 13.62 -14.20 -18.50
C ASP A 203 12.57 -14.96 -17.69
N VAL A 204 12.00 -14.28 -16.71
CA VAL A 204 10.89 -14.77 -15.88
C VAL A 204 9.67 -13.91 -16.13
N ASP A 205 8.57 -14.54 -16.56
CA ASP A 205 7.27 -13.89 -16.67
C ASP A 205 6.76 -13.45 -15.30
N VAL A 206 6.39 -12.19 -15.23
CA VAL A 206 5.60 -11.64 -14.13
C VAL A 206 4.21 -11.35 -14.69
N ASP A 207 3.22 -11.98 -14.08
CA ASP A 207 1.80 -11.65 -14.26
C ASP A 207 1.15 -11.80 -12.89
N ARG A 208 0.69 -10.69 -12.30
CA ARG A 208 0.04 -10.72 -11.00
C ARG A 208 -0.99 -9.64 -10.85
N ALA A 209 -2.07 -9.97 -10.15
CA ALA A 209 -3.03 -9.03 -9.62
C ALA A 209 -2.89 -8.98 -8.09
N THR A 210 -2.70 -7.79 -7.52
CA THR A 210 -2.64 -7.57 -6.08
C THR A 210 -3.85 -6.76 -5.67
N THR A 211 -4.64 -7.28 -4.73
CA THR A 211 -5.79 -6.60 -4.14
C THR A 211 -5.49 -6.31 -2.67
N VAL A 212 -5.75 -5.09 -2.25
CA VAL A 212 -5.60 -4.65 -0.86
C VAL A 212 -6.92 -4.09 -0.36
N GLU A 213 -7.46 -4.71 0.68
CA GLU A 213 -8.73 -4.37 1.32
C GLU A 213 -8.45 -3.78 2.70
N ILE A 214 -8.91 -2.56 2.95
CA ILE A 214 -8.74 -1.82 4.21
C ILE A 214 -9.95 -2.06 5.10
N LYS A 215 -9.71 -2.32 6.39
CA LYS A 215 -10.74 -2.64 7.38
C LYS A 215 -10.40 -2.06 8.75
N GLU A 216 -11.39 -2.01 9.64
CA GLU A 216 -11.23 -1.68 11.07
C GLU A 216 -10.55 -0.32 11.36
N VAL A 217 -10.68 0.65 10.45
CA VAL A 217 -10.05 1.97 10.57
C VAL A 217 -10.42 2.64 11.90
N GLY A 218 -9.42 2.95 12.72
CA GLY A 218 -9.55 3.58 14.04
C GLY A 218 -9.95 2.63 15.18
N THR A 219 -10.14 1.34 14.90
CA THR A 219 -10.59 0.34 15.89
C THR A 219 -9.67 -0.86 16.01
N THR A 220 -8.62 -0.93 15.17
CA THR A 220 -7.61 -1.98 15.18
C THR A 220 -6.87 -2.03 16.49
N LYS A 221 -6.61 -3.25 16.96
CA LYS A 221 -5.74 -3.52 18.11
C LYS A 221 -4.54 -4.36 17.68
N ILE A 222 -3.36 -3.96 18.13
CA ILE A 222 -2.10 -4.69 17.94
C ILE A 222 -1.58 -5.14 19.30
N GLU A 223 -1.44 -6.45 19.47
CA GLU A 223 -0.82 -7.05 20.64
C GLU A 223 0.54 -7.59 20.22
N VAL A 224 1.60 -7.06 20.83
CA VAL A 224 2.97 -7.50 20.59
C VAL A 224 3.37 -8.46 21.72
N PRO A 225 3.72 -9.72 21.43
CA PRO A 225 4.22 -10.65 22.44
C PRO A 225 5.48 -10.10 23.12
N GLU A 226 5.67 -10.42 24.41
CA GLU A 226 6.83 -9.92 25.18
C GLU A 226 8.18 -10.26 24.52
N ASP A 227 8.31 -11.46 23.98
CA ASP A 227 9.55 -11.86 23.30
C ASP A 227 9.77 -11.13 21.98
N ALA A 228 8.70 -10.76 21.27
CA ALA A 228 8.79 -9.91 20.10
C ALA A 228 9.16 -8.46 20.48
N LYS A 229 8.57 -7.93 21.57
CA LYS A 229 8.90 -6.58 22.08
C LYS A 229 10.40 -6.45 22.34
N LYS A 230 11.02 -7.46 22.95
CA LYS A 230 12.48 -7.49 23.21
C LYS A 230 13.33 -7.35 21.93
N LYS A 231 12.80 -7.73 20.76
CA LYS A 231 13.49 -7.61 19.46
C LYS A 231 13.22 -6.28 18.75
N LEU A 232 12.30 -5.46 19.28
CA LEU A 232 11.98 -4.12 18.79
C LEU A 232 12.66 -2.99 19.58
N LEU A 233 13.45 -3.34 20.60
CA LEU A 233 14.14 -2.38 21.47
C LEU A 233 15.38 -1.78 20.83
#